data_AF-A0A3S4HNK0-F1
#
_entry.id   AF-A0A3S4HNK0-F1
#
_cell.length_a   1.000
_cell.length_b   1.000
_cell.length_c   1.000
_cell.angle_alpha   90.00
_cell.angle_beta   90.00
_cell.angle_gamma   90.00
#
_symmetry.space_group_name_H-M   'P 1'
#
loop_
_entity.id
_entity.type
_entity.pdbx_description
1 polymer ?
#
loop_
_entity_poly.entity_id
_entity_poly.type
_entity_poly.pdbx_seq_one_letter_code
_entity_poly.pdbx_strand_id
1 'polypeptide(L)' 'MLSSFDEGCDLVLYYKHLMVLNGDKEYALHFNESDVLSPAQRRYAETQYALFREWYRNWSAEQNVA' A
#
# COMPACT_ATOMS: atom_id res chain seq x y z
N MET A 1 -4.07 -0.83 9.98
CA MET A 1 -4.76 -1.86 9.19
C MET A 1 -4.86 -1.37 7.75
N LEU A 2 -4.67 -2.20 6.73
CA LEU A 2 -4.73 -1.74 5.33
C LEU A 2 -6.10 -1.18 4.92
N SER A 3 -7.20 -1.76 5.43
CA SER A 3 -8.56 -1.32 5.13
C SER A 3 -8.87 0.12 5.61
N SER A 4 -8.07 0.68 6.52
CA SER A 4 -8.28 2.07 6.94
C SER A 4 -7.93 3.10 5.86
N PHE A 5 -7.26 2.69 4.77
CA PHE A 5 -6.94 3.58 3.66
C PHE A 5 -8.17 3.94 2.81
N ASP A 6 -9.18 3.07 2.77
CA ASP A 6 -10.40 3.27 1.96
C ASP A 6 -11.33 4.35 2.49
N GLU A 7 -11.15 4.74 3.75
CA GLU A 7 -12.06 5.62 4.49
C GLU A 7 -11.61 7.09 4.47
N GLY A 8 -10.42 7.40 3.93
CA GLY A 8 -9.79 8.71 3.98
C GLY A 8 -9.66 9.44 2.64
N CYS A 9 -9.49 10.76 2.68
CA CYS A 9 -9.29 11.59 1.47
C CYS A 9 -8.03 11.20 0.66
N ASP A 10 -7.01 10.66 1.35
CA ASP A 10 -5.72 10.31 0.74
C ASP A 10 -5.69 8.90 0.11
N LEU A 11 -6.85 8.24 -0.07
CA LEU A 11 -6.92 6.84 -0.52
C LEU A 11 -6.12 6.57 -1.82
N VAL A 12 -6.19 7.49 -2.79
CA VAL A 12 -5.47 7.38 -4.07
C VAL A 12 -3.95 7.44 -3.85
N LEU A 13 -3.49 8.28 -2.93
CA LEU A 13 -2.07 8.43 -2.61
C LEU A 13 -1.53 7.15 -1.97
N TYR A 14 -2.30 6.55 -1.05
CA TYR A 14 -1.94 5.25 -0.46
C TYR A 14 -1.88 4.15 -1.52
N TYR A 15 -2.92 3.98 -2.34
CA TYR A 15 -2.94 2.88 -3.31
C TYR A 15 -1.91 3.02 -4.42
N LYS A 16 -1.68 4.24 -4.94
CA LYS A 16 -0.59 4.47 -5.91
C LYS A 16 0.77 4.13 -5.31
N HIS A 17 1.03 4.51 -4.05
CA HIS A 17 2.26 4.13 -3.35
C HIS A 17 2.42 2.60 -3.26
N LEU A 18 1.35 1.87 -2.93
CA LEU A 18 1.36 0.39 -2.89
C LEU A 18 1.60 -0.25 -4.27
N MET A 19 1.05 0.32 -5.34
CA MET A 19 1.31 -0.15 -6.72
C MET A 19 2.79 0.03 -7.09
N VAL A 20 3.39 1.18 -6.74
CA VAL A 20 4.82 1.41 -6.97
C VAL A 20 5.67 0.40 -6.18
N LEU A 21 5.31 0.09 -4.93
CA LEU A 21 5.98 -0.96 -4.14
C LEU A 21 5.87 -2.35 -4.77
N ASN A 22 4.80 -2.60 -5.53
CA ASN A 22 4.60 -3.83 -6.29
C ASN A 22 5.37 -3.90 -7.63
N GLY A 23 5.98 -2.78 -8.06
CA GLY A 23 6.76 -2.70 -9.30
C GLY A 23 6.13 -1.86 -10.41
N ASP A 24 4.88 -1.41 -10.22
CA ASP A 24 4.12 -0.65 -11.22
C ASP A 24 4.49 0.84 -11.13
N LYS A 25 5.64 1.19 -11.74
CA LYS A 25 6.25 2.53 -11.63
C LYS A 25 5.44 3.64 -12.27
N GLU A 26 4.53 3.33 -13.19
CA GLU A 26 3.63 4.28 -13.84
C GLU A 26 2.69 5.00 -12.85
N TYR A 27 2.49 4.43 -11.66
CA TYR A 27 1.69 5.04 -10.61
C TYR A 27 2.46 6.06 -9.74
N ALA A 28 3.74 6.31 -10.02
CA ALA A 28 4.57 7.21 -9.21
C ALA A 28 4.15 8.69 -9.28
N LEU A 29 3.49 9.12 -10.37
CA LEU A 29 3.08 10.51 -10.55
C LEU A 29 1.60 10.73 -10.24
N HIS A 30 1.33 11.89 -9.63
CA HIS A 30 -0.01 12.43 -9.40
C HIS A 30 -0.32 13.56 -10.38
N PHE A 31 -1.61 13.87 -10.55
CA PHE A 31 -2.03 14.98 -11.40
C PHE A 31 -1.62 16.33 -10.81
N ASN A 32 -1.74 16.47 -9.48
CA ASN A 32 -1.24 17.63 -8.76
C ASN A 32 0.13 17.30 -8.17
N GLU A 33 1.14 18.15 -8.43
CA GLU A 33 2.50 17.93 -7.93
C GLU A 33 2.61 17.95 -6.40
N SER A 34 1.67 18.63 -5.73
CA SER A 34 1.59 18.70 -4.27
C SER A 34 0.98 17.46 -3.62
N ASP A 35 0.33 16.57 -4.39
CA ASP A 35 -0.31 15.38 -3.86
C ASP A 35 0.77 14.32 -3.57
N VAL A 36 1.25 14.32 -2.33
CA VAL A 36 2.29 13.42 -1.88
C VAL A 36 2.01 12.97 -0.44
N LEU A 37 2.18 11.67 -0.19
CA LEU A 37 2.15 11.15 1.17
C LEU A 37 3.29 11.78 1.98
N SER A 38 2.97 12.25 3.19
CA SER A 38 4.00 12.63 4.15
C SER A 38 4.93 11.45 4.48
N PRO A 39 6.16 11.71 4.97
CA PRO A 39 7.07 10.63 5.38
C PRO A 39 6.45 9.65 6.38
N ALA A 40 5.63 10.14 7.31
CA ALA A 40 4.94 9.30 8.29
C ALA A 40 3.87 8.39 7.64
N GLN A 41 3.08 8.95 6.72
CA GLN A 41 2.06 8.18 5.99
C GLN A 41 2.70 7.10 5.10
N ARG A 42 3.81 7.42 4.40
CA ARG A 42 4.57 6.42 3.61
C ARG A 42 5.08 5.28 4.47
N ARG A 43 5.74 5.59 5.58
CA ARG A 43 6.26 4.58 6.51
C ARG A 43 5.14 3.71 7.07
N TYR A 44 4.00 4.32 7.41
CA TYR A 44 2.82 3.58 7.86
C TYR A 44 2.30 2.63 6.77
N ALA A 45 2.15 3.11 5.53
CA ALA A 45 1.74 2.30 4.38
C ALA A 45 2.66 1.09 4.17
N GLU A 46 3.97 1.31 4.13
CA GLU A 46 4.99 0.26 3.95
C GLU A 46 4.95 -0.77 5.07
N THR A 47 4.79 -0.32 6.32
CA THR A 47 4.72 -1.19 7.49
C THR A 47 3.49 -2.09 7.44
N GLN A 48 2.32 -1.51 7.17
CA GLN A 48 1.06 -2.26 7.07
C GLN A 48 1.07 -3.21 5.87
N TYR A 49 1.69 -2.78 4.77
CA TYR A 49 1.83 -3.57 3.56
C TYR A 49 2.71 -4.81 3.77
N ALA A 50 3.88 -4.62 4.38
CA ALA A 50 4.77 -5.72 4.74
C ALA A 50 4.09 -6.73 5.67
N LEU A 51 3.41 -6.23 6.71
CA LEU A 51 2.66 -7.06 7.66
C LEU A 51 1.61 -7.93 6.96
N PHE A 52 0.84 -7.35 6.05
CA PHE A 52 -0.16 -8.10 5.29
C PHE A 52 0.46 -9.12 4.35
N ARG A 53 1.51 -8.76 3.61
CA ARG A 53 2.19 -9.68 2.69
C ARG A 53 2.77 -10.89 3.42
N GLU A 54 3.34 -10.68 4.61
CA GLU A 54 3.81 -11.75 5.47
C GLU A 54 2.67 -12.64 5.97
N TRP A 55 1.62 -12.03 6.54
CA TRP A 55 0.44 -12.77 7.00
C TRP A 55 -0.19 -13.60 5.88
N TYR A 56 -0.42 -13.00 4.70
CA TYR A 56 -1.07 -13.66 3.57
C TYR A 56 -0.22 -14.81 3.03
N ARG A 57 1.10 -14.64 2.95
CA ARG A 57 2.02 -15.71 2.53
C ARG A 57 1.94 -16.92 3.46
N ASN A 58 1.93 -16.69 4.77
CA ASN A 58 1.86 -17.78 5.75
C ASN A 58 0.49 -18.47 5.70
N TRP A 59 -0.58 -17.67 5.71
CA TRP A 59 -1.96 -18.17 5.66
C TRP A 59 -2.25 -18.96 4.38
N SER A 60 -1.86 -18.45 3.20
CA SER A 60 -2.11 -19.12 1.92
C SER A 60 -1.36 -20.45 1.77
N ALA A 61 -0.15 -20.53 2.32
CA ALA A 61 0.62 -21.77 2.39
C ALA A 61 -0.03 -22.81 3.33
N GLU A 62 -0.52 -22.39 4.50
CA GLU A 62 -1.25 -23.28 5.42
C GLU A 62 -2.53 -23.85 4.81
N GLN A 63 -3.23 -23.04 4.01
CA GLN A 63 -4.50 -23.41 3.40
C GLN A 63 -4.34 -24.09 2.02
N ASN A 64 -3.09 -24.27 1.52
CA ASN A 64 -2.81 -24.84 0.20
C ASN A 64 -3.54 -24.12 -0.97
N VAL A 65 -3.72 -22.80 -0.84
CA VAL A 65 -4.41 -21.94 -1.83
C VAL A 65 -3.45 -21.02 -2.59
N ALA A 66 -2.14 -21.15 -2.36
CA ALA A 66 -1.09 -20.41 -3.06
C ALA A 66 -0.77 -21.01 -4.44
#